data_AF-A0A655A3P4-F1
#
_entry.id   AF-A0A655A3P4-F1
#
_cell.length_a   1.000
_cell.length_b   1.000
_cell.length_c   1.000
_cell.angle_alpha   90.00
_cell.angle_beta   90.00
_cell.angle_gamma   90.00
#
_symmetry.space_group_name_H-M   'P 1'
#
loop_
_entity.id
_entity.type
_entity.pdbx_description
1 polymer ?
#
loop_
_entity_poly.entity_id
_entity_poly.type
_entity_poly.pdbx_seq_one_letter_code
_entity_poly.pdbx_strand_id
1 'polypeptide(L)'
;MTRCQINRDSVGCEAPFTNSPLRDGEHANGIHITAGGSVQWVLGNLGAIPTVSIDYRTYEAQGWTIDATTDGTRFTNNRTGHGMFVSIEKVDTF
;
A
#
# COMPACT_ATOMS: atom_id res chain seq x y z
N MET A 1 -1.75 11.10 -6.43
CA MET A 1 -2.21 9.78 -6.92
C MET A 1 -1.46 8.71 -6.14
N THR A 2 -2.14 7.63 -5.77
CA THR A 2 -1.53 6.46 -5.13
C THR A 2 -1.33 5.37 -6.17
N ARG A 3 -0.16 4.73 -6.16
CA ARG A 3 0.17 3.57 -7.01
C ARG A 3 0.65 2.44 -6.12
N CYS A 4 0.16 1.23 -6.35
CA CYS A 4 0.55 0.07 -5.56
C CYS A 4 1.00 -1.08 -6.45
N GLN A 5 2.01 -1.80 -5.99
CA GLN A 5 2.46 -3.08 -6.53
C GLN A 5 2.16 -4.17 -5.52
N ILE A 6 1.64 -5.29 -6.02
CA ILE A 6 1.23 -6.44 -5.22
C ILE A 6 1.89 -7.72 -5.72
N ASN A 7 2.35 -8.54 -4.79
CA ASN A 7 2.75 -9.92 -5.02
C ASN A 7 2.28 -10.78 -3.85
N ARG A 8 2.60 -12.08 -3.88
CA ARG A 8 2.12 -13.03 -2.84
C ARG A 8 2.63 -12.69 -1.44
N ASP A 9 3.82 -12.09 -1.37
CA ASP A 9 4.55 -11.90 -0.11
C ASP A 9 4.38 -10.49 0.44
N SER A 10 3.92 -9.53 -0.37
CA SER A 10 3.88 -8.13 0.03
C SER A 10 3.03 -7.22 -0.85
N VAL A 11 2.69 -6.06 -0.27
CA VAL A 11 2.11 -4.90 -0.95
C VAL A 11 3.03 -3.71 -0.72
N GLY A 12 3.41 -3.02 -1.79
CA GLY A 12 4.13 -1.75 -1.73
C GLY A 12 3.33 -0.65 -2.41
N CYS A 13 3.14 0.50 -1.76
CA CYS A 13 2.44 1.64 -2.31
C CYS A 13 3.31 2.89 -2.28
N GLU A 14 3.23 3.69 -3.35
CA GLU A 14 3.84 5.00 -3.51
C GLU A 14 2.74 6.06 -3.61
N ALA A 15 2.82 7.10 -2.79
CA ALA A 15 1.91 8.24 -2.80
C ALA A 15 2.60 9.48 -2.23
N PRO A 16 2.13 10.70 -2.57
CA PRO A 16 2.59 11.92 -1.92
C PRO A 16 1.97 12.04 -0.52
N PHE A 17 2.34 11.16 0.41
CA PHE A 17 1.76 11.10 1.76
C PHE A 17 1.92 12.43 2.50
N THR A 18 0.87 12.87 3.18
CA THR A 18 0.90 14.14 3.94
C THR A 18 1.29 13.96 5.40
N ASN A 19 1.22 12.73 5.93
CA ASN A 19 1.49 12.40 7.34
C ASN A 19 2.50 11.24 7.51
N SER A 20 3.42 11.06 6.56
CA SER A 20 4.44 10.02 6.64
C SER A 20 5.62 10.42 7.55
N PRO A 21 6.34 9.44 8.15
CA PRO A 21 7.53 9.74 8.93
C PRO A 21 8.67 10.28 8.07
N LEU A 22 9.58 11.02 8.71
CA LEU A 22 10.83 11.42 8.09
C LEU A 22 11.79 10.22 7.96
N ARG A 23 12.43 10.11 6.81
CA ARG A 23 13.52 9.19 6.48
C ARG A 23 14.60 10.03 5.82
N ASP A 24 15.83 9.95 6.31
CA ASP A 24 16.97 10.69 5.74
C ASP A 24 16.72 12.20 5.52
N GLY A 25 15.88 12.82 6.36
CA GLY A 25 15.53 14.24 6.29
C GLY A 25 14.33 14.58 5.39
N GLU A 26 13.71 13.60 4.73
CA GLU A 26 12.56 13.78 3.84
C GLU A 26 11.36 12.93 4.28
N HIS A 27 10.15 13.38 3.97
CA HIS A 27 8.95 12.58 4.22
C HIS A 27 8.93 11.34 3.32
N ALA A 28 8.75 10.16 3.92
CA ALA A 28 8.64 8.92 3.16
C ALA A 28 7.48 9.01 2.15
N ASN A 29 7.74 8.60 0.91
CA ASN A 29 6.75 8.59 -0.17
C ASN A 29 6.26 7.17 -0.50
N GLY A 30 6.78 6.15 0.21
CA GLY A 30 6.37 4.76 0.04
C GLY A 30 6.13 4.03 1.36
N ILE A 31 5.22 3.07 1.33
CA ILE A 31 4.94 2.11 2.39
C ILE A 31 4.98 0.69 1.83
N HIS A 32 5.63 -0.22 2.54
CA HIS A 32 5.73 -1.62 2.20
C HIS A 32 5.28 -2.48 3.38
N ILE A 33 4.36 -3.41 3.13
CA ILE A 33 3.93 -4.41 4.10
C ILE A 33 4.15 -5.81 3.54
N THR A 34 4.51 -6.73 4.42
CA THR A 34 4.62 -8.16 4.08
C THR A 34 3.36 -8.92 4.49
N ALA A 35 3.13 -10.09 3.89
CA ALA A 35 2.10 -11.03 4.32
C ALA A 35 2.26 -11.46 5.79
N GLY A 36 3.48 -11.37 6.34
CA GLY A 36 3.77 -11.62 7.75
C GLY A 36 3.58 -10.43 8.69
N GLY A 37 3.10 -9.28 8.18
CA GLY A 37 2.82 -8.09 9.00
C GLY A 37 4.01 -7.17 9.28
N SER A 38 5.20 -7.45 8.72
CA SER A 38 6.30 -6.48 8.79
C SER A 38 6.00 -5.23 7.96
N VAL A 39 6.34 -4.06 8.49
CA VAL A 39 6.03 -2.74 7.93
C VAL A 39 7.31 -1.93 7.72
N GLN A 40 7.44 -1.30 6.56
CA GLN A 40 8.58 -0.44 6.24
C GLN A 40 8.14 0.80 5.45
N TRP A 41 8.46 1.98 5.97
CA TRP A 41 8.41 3.23 5.22
C TRP A 41 9.67 3.38 4.35
N VAL A 42 9.52 3.85 3.12
CA VAL A 42 10.64 4.00 2.18
C VAL A 42 10.61 5.36 1.49
N LEU A 43 11.80 5.84 1.14
CA LEU A 43 12.00 6.81 0.08
C LEU A 43 12.30 6.01 -1.19
N GLY A 44 11.39 6.02 -2.15
CA GLY A 44 11.50 5.15 -3.30
C GLY A 44 10.64 5.60 -4.47
N ASN A 45 10.89 4.98 -5.61
CA ASN A 45 10.10 5.17 -6.81
C ASN A 45 9.82 3.78 -7.39
N LEU A 46 8.54 3.44 -7.58
CA LEU A 46 8.12 2.19 -8.21
C LEU A 46 8.50 2.12 -9.70
N GLY A 47 9.05 3.21 -10.25
CA GLY A 47 9.44 3.33 -11.63
C GLY A 47 8.24 3.49 -12.57
N ALA A 48 8.53 3.35 -13.86
CA ALA A 48 7.52 3.28 -14.91
C ALA A 48 6.97 1.84 -15.03
N ILE A 49 6.37 1.32 -13.96
CA ILE A 49 5.63 0.05 -14.03
C ILE A 49 4.30 0.26 -14.78
N PRO A 50 3.90 -0.66 -15.68
CA PRO A 50 2.56 -0.67 -16.24
C PRO A 50 1.52 -0.72 -15.12
N THR A 51 0.59 0.23 -15.11
CA THR A 51 -0.49 0.30 -14.11
C THR A 51 -1.83 0.08 -14.76
N VAL A 52 -2.72 -0.59 -14.03
CA VAL A 52 -4.15 -0.64 -14.35
C VAL A 52 -4.88 0.15 -13.27
N SER A 53 -5.74 1.08 -13.69
CA SER A 53 -6.64 1.77 -12.78
C SER A 53 -7.74 0.82 -12.33
N ILE A 54 -8.04 0.83 -11.03
CA ILE A 54 -9.15 0.08 -10.45
C ILE A 54 -10.26 1.05 -10.02
N ASP A 55 -11.50 0.56 -10.02
CA ASP A 55 -12.66 1.29 -9.50
C ASP A 55 -12.79 1.10 -7.98
N TYR A 56 -13.73 1.80 -7.36
CA TYR A 56 -14.07 1.62 -5.94
C TYR A 56 -14.89 0.34 -5.73
N ARG A 57 -14.19 -0.80 -5.71
CA ARG A 57 -14.74 -2.15 -5.54
C ARG A 57 -13.77 -3.02 -4.76
N THR A 58 -14.24 -4.21 -4.39
CA THR A 58 -13.39 -5.25 -3.84
C THR A 58 -12.80 -6.13 -4.95
N TYR A 59 -11.50 -6.42 -4.86
CA TYR A 59 -10.75 -7.27 -5.76
C TYR A 59 -9.98 -8.35 -4.99
N GLU A 60 -9.62 -9.41 -5.68
CA GLU A 60 -8.75 -10.48 -5.17
C GLU A 60 -7.54 -10.62 -6.08
N ALA A 61 -6.33 -10.50 -5.51
CA ALA A 61 -5.09 -10.67 -6.26
C ALA A 61 -3.98 -11.22 -5.38
N GLN A 62 -3.27 -12.24 -5.88
CA GLN A 62 -2.07 -12.79 -5.23
C GLN A 62 -2.26 -13.22 -3.76
N GLY A 63 -3.48 -13.59 -3.36
CA GLY A 63 -3.80 -13.96 -1.97
C GLY A 63 -4.10 -12.77 -1.06
N TRP A 64 -4.42 -11.61 -1.62
CA TRP A 64 -4.88 -10.43 -0.91
C TRP A 64 -6.27 -10.00 -1.36
N THR A 65 -7.15 -9.75 -0.41
CA THR A 65 -8.36 -8.95 -0.59
C THR A 65 -7.96 -7.48 -0.64
N ILE A 66 -8.38 -6.80 -1.72
CA ILE A 66 -8.17 -5.38 -1.95
C ILE A 66 -9.53 -4.71 -1.93
N ASP A 67 -9.82 -3.95 -0.88
CA ASP A 67 -11.06 -3.19 -0.74
C ASP A 67 -10.78 -1.71 -1.04
N ALA A 68 -11.15 -1.27 -2.25
CA ALA A 68 -10.92 0.10 -2.72
C ALA A 68 -12.17 0.95 -2.54
N THR A 69 -12.03 2.07 -1.84
CA THR A 69 -13.08 3.06 -1.61
C THR A 69 -12.59 4.46 -1.96
N THR A 70 -13.48 5.44 -1.87
CA THR A 70 -13.13 6.86 -2.03
C THR A 70 -12.16 7.35 -0.94
N ASP A 71 -12.15 6.70 0.22
CA ASP A 71 -11.36 7.13 1.38
C ASP A 71 -9.92 6.58 1.31
N GLY A 72 -9.72 5.47 0.60
CA GLY A 72 -8.44 4.81 0.48
C GLY A 72 -8.60 3.36 0.05
N THR A 73 -7.52 2.59 0.17
CA THR A 73 -7.53 1.17 -0.20
C THR A 73 -7.04 0.32 0.96
N ARG A 74 -7.82 -0.70 1.33
CA ARG A 74 -7.42 -1.70 2.32
C ARG A 74 -6.93 -2.95 1.62
N PHE A 75 -5.73 -3.38 1.97
CA PHE A 75 -5.13 -4.64 1.58
C PHE A 75 -5.12 -5.57 2.78
N THR A 76 -5.66 -6.78 2.63
CA THR A 76 -5.67 -7.81 3.68
C THR A 76 -5.12 -9.10 3.11
N ASN A 77 -4.11 -9.68 3.74
CA ASN A 77 -3.60 -10.98 3.34
C ASN A 77 -4.58 -12.06 3.78
N ASN A 78 -5.07 -12.87 2.85
CA ASN A 78 -6.15 -13.81 3.10
C ASN A 78 -5.73 -14.94 4.04
N ARG A 79 -4.43 -15.22 4.16
CA ARG A 79 -3.91 -16.31 4.99
C ARG A 79 -3.62 -15.86 6.42
N THR A 80 -3.09 -14.66 6.60
CA THR A 80 -2.61 -14.19 7.91
C THR A 80 -3.51 -13.14 8.54
N GLY A 81 -4.38 -12.50 7.76
CA GLY A 81 -5.17 -11.37 8.20
C GLY A 81 -4.38 -10.07 8.32
N HIS A 82 -3.06 -10.08 8.11
CA HIS A 82 -2.23 -8.89 8.15
C HIS A 82 -2.44 -8.00 6.93
N GLY A 83 -2.27 -6.70 7.10
CA GLY A 83 -2.64 -5.78 6.06
C GLY A 83 -2.34 -4.32 6.35
N MET A 84 -2.83 -3.48 5.45
CA MET A 84 -2.83 -2.04 5.64
C MET A 84 -4.04 -1.40 4.99
N PHE A 85 -4.48 -0.29 5.57
CA PHE A 85 -5.22 0.73 4.87
C PHE A 85 -4.24 1.83 4.41
N VAL A 86 -4.39 2.32 3.18
CA VAL A 86 -3.54 3.35 2.59
C VAL A 86 -4.36 4.40 1.84
N SER A 87 -4.10 5.66 2.15
CA SER A 87 -4.54 6.86 1.42
C SER A 87 -3.41 7.90 1.43
N ILE A 88 -3.58 9.04 0.76
CA ILE A 88 -2.62 10.14 0.82
C ILE A 88 -2.50 10.69 2.26
N GLU A 89 -3.61 10.75 2.97
CA GLU A 89 -3.70 11.34 4.31
C GLU A 89 -3.37 10.36 5.43
N LYS A 90 -3.61 9.06 5.22
CA LYS A 90 -3.55 8.08 6.30
C LYS A 90 -3.01 6.72 5.86
N VAL A 91 -2.19 6.14 6.71
CA VAL A 91 -1.77 4.74 6.62
C VAL A 91 -1.96 4.08 7.98
N ASP A 92 -2.69 2.95 8.01
CA ASP A 92 -2.86 2.11 9.19
C ASP A 92 -2.47 0.67 8.84
N THR A 93 -1.78 -0.03 9.74
CA THR A 93 -1.38 -1.44 9.55
C THR A 93 -1.96 -2.34 10.64
N PHE A 94 -2.23 -3.60 10.33
CA PHE A 94 -2.81 -4.59 11.25
C PHE A 94 -2.29 -6.00 10.96
#